data_AF-A0A8T4YK60-F1
#
_entry.id   AF-A0A8T4YK60-F1
#
_cell.length_a   1.000
_cell.length_b   1.000
_cell.length_c   1.000
_cell.angle_alpha   90.00
_cell.angle_beta   90.00
_cell.angle_gamma   90.00
#
_symmetry.space_group_name_H-M   'P 1'
#
loop_
_entity.id
_entity.type
_entity.pdbx_description
1 polymer ?
#
loop_
_entity_poly.entity_id
_entity_poly.type
_entity_poly.pdbx_seq_one_letter_code
_entity_poly.pdbx_strand_id
1 'polypeptide(L)'
;MNGRRELNSNDVQEIVVECIDRIENAQIKLNLPICLNLEKTKEQLHEGFFKIESFIMRRTGRYRLEYASFKPPATIVVNSRILTCEKDLNTIGVYPSLIRYCVTREVLKADDYVGGNIMLNGTREHILRDHADKLEKGMQIVISNEGGEYIKDLEDLAYLWANQYVEMVNHYKSYVVLRHHKIPKLDLIWNLLKDELFSPTIFTCLENHFGTRGVFNIITNMIGRYCLIEALSESKKILDENVSKYVI
;
A
#
# COMPACT_ATOMS: atom_id res chain seq x y z
N MET A 1 -1.23 -22.80 26.36
CA MET A 1 -1.14 -21.33 26.25
C MET A 1 0.28 -21.00 25.83
N ASN A 2 0.53 -20.78 24.54
CA ASN A 2 1.89 -20.50 24.07
C ASN A 2 2.20 -19.02 24.32
N GLY A 3 3.09 -18.76 25.28
CA GLY A 3 3.54 -17.44 25.70
C GLY A 3 4.26 -16.71 24.57
N ARG A 4 3.51 -15.92 23.80
CA ARG A 4 4.09 -14.88 22.96
C ARG A 4 4.40 -13.69 23.87
N ARG A 5 5.67 -13.28 23.89
CA ARG A 5 6.09 -12.01 24.48
C ARG A 5 5.23 -10.90 23.88
N GLU A 6 4.66 -10.05 24.73
CA GLU A 6 3.95 -8.85 24.29
C GLU A 6 4.94 -7.95 23.53
N LEU A 7 4.54 -7.50 22.34
CA LEU A 7 5.27 -6.44 21.66
C LEU A 7 5.16 -5.16 22.51
N ASN A 8 6.23 -4.40 22.60
CA ASN A 8 6.26 -3.06 23.19
C ASN A 8 6.78 -2.01 22.18
N SER A 9 6.78 -0.73 22.57
CA SER A 9 7.25 0.38 21.72
C SER A 9 8.68 0.20 21.18
N ASN A 10 9.59 -0.36 21.97
CA ASN A 10 10.96 -0.62 21.55
C ASN A 10 10.99 -1.71 20.47
N ASP A 11 10.17 -2.76 20.60
CA ASP A 11 10.07 -3.80 19.57
C ASP A 11 9.56 -3.19 18.23
N VAL A 12 8.63 -2.23 18.28
CA VAL A 12 8.17 -1.53 17.05
C VAL A 12 9.30 -0.68 16.47
N GLN A 13 10.05 0.04 17.29
CA GLN A 13 11.20 0.83 16.84
C GLN A 13 12.26 -0.06 16.16
N GLU A 14 12.62 -1.19 16.78
CA GLU A 14 13.55 -2.16 16.20
C GLU A 14 13.05 -2.68 14.85
N ILE A 15 11.76 -3.00 14.72
CA ILE A 15 11.16 -3.44 13.44
C ILE A 15 11.19 -2.32 12.41
N VAL A 16 10.95 -1.06 12.80
CA VAL A 16 11.02 0.08 11.88
C VAL A 16 12.43 0.24 11.32
N VAL A 17 13.45 0.20 12.16
CA VAL A 17 14.86 0.23 11.74
C VAL A 17 15.17 -0.96 10.83
N GLU A 18 14.74 -2.17 11.20
CA GLU A 18 14.90 -3.37 10.35
C GLU A 18 14.26 -3.17 8.97
N CYS A 19 13.07 -2.58 8.90
CA CYS A 19 12.36 -2.33 7.64
C CYS A 19 13.06 -1.29 6.77
N ILE A 20 13.58 -0.22 7.37
CA ILE A 20 14.39 0.80 6.69
C ILE A 20 15.62 0.15 6.04
N ASP A 21 16.38 -0.66 6.78
CA ASP A 21 17.57 -1.33 6.26
C ASP A 21 17.22 -2.29 5.11
N ARG A 22 16.08 -2.98 5.22
CA ARG A 22 15.58 -3.85 4.14
C ARG A 22 15.19 -3.07 2.89
N ILE A 23 14.51 -1.94 3.05
CA ILE A 23 14.13 -1.04 1.95
C ILE A 23 15.40 -0.54 1.25
N GLU A 24 16.37 -0.04 2.00
CA GLU A 24 17.65 0.43 1.47
C GLU A 24 18.37 -0.67 0.68
N ASN A 25 18.51 -1.86 1.29
CA ASN A 25 19.16 -2.98 0.65
C ASN A 25 18.45 -3.39 -0.65
N ALA A 26 17.11 -3.47 -0.64
CA ALA A 26 16.34 -3.82 -1.82
C ALA A 26 16.47 -2.75 -2.92
N GLN A 27 16.39 -1.47 -2.56
CA GLN A 27 16.57 -0.35 -3.48
C GLN A 27 17.94 -0.42 -4.19
N ILE A 28 19.01 -0.62 -3.42
CA ILE A 28 20.38 -0.71 -3.96
C ILE A 28 20.55 -1.97 -4.81
N LYS A 29 20.15 -3.14 -4.31
CA LYS A 29 20.40 -4.43 -4.99
C LYS A 29 19.54 -4.63 -6.23
N LEU A 30 18.31 -4.15 -6.22
CA LEU A 30 17.41 -4.22 -7.37
C LEU A 30 17.58 -3.04 -8.33
N ASN A 31 18.27 -1.97 -7.90
CA ASN A 31 18.37 -0.71 -8.62
C ASN A 31 16.98 -0.15 -8.98
N LEU A 32 16.11 -0.08 -7.97
CA LEU A 32 14.72 0.37 -8.10
C LEU A 32 14.44 1.58 -7.19
N PRO A 33 13.67 2.58 -7.64
CA PRO A 33 13.32 3.75 -6.83
C PRO A 33 12.16 3.42 -5.86
N ILE A 34 12.46 2.69 -4.80
CA ILE A 34 11.48 2.20 -3.81
C ILE A 34 11.09 3.31 -2.83
N CYS A 35 12.10 3.96 -2.25
CA CYS A 35 11.99 5.00 -1.23
C CYS A 35 12.83 6.19 -1.68
N LEU A 36 12.16 7.23 -2.18
CA LEU A 36 12.79 8.31 -2.93
C LEU A 36 13.52 9.30 -2.02
N ASN A 37 13.05 9.46 -0.78
CA ASN A 37 13.59 10.39 0.21
C ASN A 37 14.19 9.63 1.40
N LEU A 38 14.70 8.41 1.16
CA LEU A 38 15.14 7.46 2.19
C LEU A 38 15.95 8.08 3.32
N GLU A 39 16.97 8.90 3.02
CA GLU A 39 17.81 9.51 4.06
C GLU A 39 17.02 10.47 4.96
N LYS A 40 16.15 11.30 4.38
CA LYS A 40 15.28 12.19 5.17
C LYS A 40 14.24 11.39 5.95
N THR A 41 13.70 10.32 5.37
CA THR A 41 12.76 9.44 6.06
C THR A 41 13.41 8.72 7.23
N LYS A 42 14.68 8.28 7.08
CA LYS A 42 15.49 7.73 8.17
C LYS A 42 15.66 8.71 9.30
N GLU A 43 16.13 9.92 9.01
CA GLU A 43 16.31 10.99 10.00
C GLU A 43 14.99 11.27 10.75
N GLN A 44 13.90 11.45 10.00
CA GLN A 44 12.59 11.75 10.58
C GLN A 44 12.05 10.61 11.45
N LEU A 45 12.19 9.35 11.03
CA LEU A 45 11.73 8.21 11.81
C LEU A 45 12.66 7.88 13.00
N HIS A 46 13.95 8.22 12.93
CA HIS A 46 14.88 8.04 14.04
C HIS A 46 14.45 8.87 15.28
N GLU A 47 13.90 10.06 15.06
CA GLU A 47 13.33 10.93 16.09
C GLU A 47 11.82 10.67 16.34
N GLY A 48 11.29 9.61 15.72
CA GLY A 48 9.87 9.29 15.74
C GLY A 48 9.34 8.70 17.04
N PHE A 49 8.02 8.52 17.09
CA PHE A 49 7.34 7.88 18.22
C PHE A 49 6.72 6.55 17.78
N PHE A 50 7.00 5.50 18.53
CA PHE A 50 6.55 4.14 18.19
C PHE A 50 5.62 3.62 19.27
N LYS A 51 4.47 3.09 18.86
CA LYS A 51 3.43 2.67 19.79
C LYS A 51 2.77 1.38 19.38
N ILE A 52 2.21 0.72 20.39
CA ILE A 52 1.31 -0.41 20.22
C ILE A 52 0.03 -0.07 20.95
N GLU A 53 -1.05 0.00 20.19
CA GLU A 53 -2.35 0.41 20.70
C GLU A 53 -3.43 -0.43 20.03
N SER A 54 -4.52 -0.71 20.75
CA SER A 54 -5.71 -1.26 20.11
C SER A 54 -6.46 -0.09 19.48
N PHE A 55 -6.55 -0.06 18.15
CA PHE A 55 -7.48 0.82 17.45
C PHE A 55 -8.54 0.00 16.71
N ILE A 56 -9.70 0.61 16.50
CA ILE A 56 -10.78 0.00 15.73
C ILE A 56 -10.27 -0.19 14.30
N MET A 57 -9.89 -1.41 13.97
CA MET A 57 -9.84 -1.85 12.58
C MET A 57 -11.28 -1.77 12.11
N ARG A 58 -11.61 -0.78 11.28
CA ARG A 58 -12.91 -0.81 10.62
C ARG A 58 -12.93 -2.13 9.87
N ARG A 59 -13.85 -3.04 10.20
CA ARG A 59 -14.04 -4.29 9.42
C ARG A 59 -14.40 -3.98 7.95
N THR A 60 -14.65 -2.71 7.65
CA THR A 60 -14.89 -2.08 6.35
C THR A 60 -13.70 -1.25 5.83
N GLY A 61 -12.53 -1.30 6.48
CA GLY A 61 -11.30 -0.73 5.94
C GLY A 61 -11.02 -1.34 4.57
N ARG A 62 -10.52 -0.55 3.63
CA ARG A 62 -10.37 -0.97 2.22
C ARG A 62 -9.30 -2.04 2.03
N TYR A 63 -8.53 -2.33 3.08
CA TYR A 63 -7.56 -3.41 3.13
C TYR A 63 -7.68 -4.20 4.45
N ARG A 64 -7.85 -5.52 4.36
CA ARG A 64 -7.92 -6.48 5.48
C ARG A 64 -6.67 -6.50 6.36
N LEU A 65 -5.55 -5.93 5.92
CA LEU A 65 -4.24 -5.98 6.58
C LEU A 65 -3.80 -4.65 7.21
N GLU A 66 -4.74 -3.80 7.64
CA GLU A 66 -4.48 -2.51 8.33
C GLU A 66 -4.06 -2.66 9.81
N TYR A 67 -3.04 -3.48 10.08
CA TYR A 67 -2.50 -3.67 11.44
C TYR A 67 -1.44 -2.65 11.84
N ALA A 68 -1.16 -1.65 11.01
CA ALA A 68 -0.31 -0.52 11.37
C ALA A 68 -0.79 0.76 10.68
N SER A 69 -0.45 1.90 11.28
CA SER A 69 -0.75 3.22 10.74
C SER A 69 0.41 4.18 11.04
N PHE A 70 0.89 4.82 9.99
CA PHE A 70 1.68 6.02 10.06
C PHE A 70 0.79 7.22 10.37
N LYS A 71 1.22 8.03 11.33
CA LYS A 71 0.65 9.32 11.69
C LYS A 71 1.76 10.36 11.54
N PRO A 72 1.60 11.32 10.63
CA PRO A 72 2.56 12.40 10.48
C PRO A 72 2.81 13.14 11.81
N PRO A 73 4.03 13.67 12.03
CA PRO A 73 5.15 13.61 11.10
C PRO A 73 5.94 12.30 11.15
N ALA A 74 6.07 11.63 12.30
CA ALA A 74 7.02 10.53 12.46
C ALA A 74 6.53 9.40 13.39
N THR A 75 5.22 9.23 13.51
CA THR A 75 4.66 8.22 14.44
C THR A 75 4.21 6.98 13.67
N ILE A 76 4.67 5.79 14.07
CA ILE A 76 4.13 4.52 13.57
C ILE A 76 3.46 3.78 14.74
N VAL A 77 2.17 3.49 14.57
CA VAL A 77 1.36 2.75 15.55
C VAL A 77 1.05 1.38 14.99
N VAL A 78 1.43 0.32 15.70
CA VAL A 78 1.06 -1.07 15.40
C VAL A 78 -0.17 -1.45 16.21
N ASN A 79 -1.16 -2.07 15.57
CA ASN A 79 -2.37 -2.52 16.24
C ASN A 79 -2.05 -3.74 17.12
N SER A 80 -2.35 -3.69 18.42
CA SER A 80 -2.09 -4.84 19.31
C SER A 80 -2.81 -6.13 18.90
N ARG A 81 -3.91 -6.04 18.13
CA ARG A 81 -4.61 -7.21 17.55
C ARG A 81 -3.78 -8.00 16.55
N ILE A 82 -2.67 -7.46 16.06
CA ILE A 82 -1.75 -8.21 15.20
C ILE A 82 -1.23 -9.47 15.93
N LEU A 83 -1.14 -9.45 17.26
CA LEU A 83 -0.72 -10.60 18.07
C LEU A 83 -1.70 -11.78 17.98
N THR A 84 -2.97 -11.50 17.68
CA THR A 84 -4.04 -12.49 17.54
C THR A 84 -4.38 -12.82 16.07
N CYS A 85 -3.73 -12.16 15.10
CA CYS A 85 -4.06 -12.28 13.68
C CYS A 85 -4.07 -13.72 13.16
N GLU A 86 -3.25 -14.61 13.72
CA GLU A 86 -3.17 -16.00 13.28
C GLU A 86 -4.47 -16.77 13.51
N LYS A 87 -5.19 -16.45 14.58
CA LYS A 87 -6.53 -17.02 14.83
C LYS A 87 -7.55 -16.44 13.86
N ASP A 88 -7.49 -15.13 13.66
CA ASP A 88 -8.43 -14.40 12.78
C ASP A 88 -8.27 -14.82 11.31
N LEU A 89 -7.04 -15.06 10.88
CA LEU A 89 -6.66 -15.49 9.54
C LEU A 89 -6.60 -17.01 9.38
N ASN A 90 -6.87 -17.77 10.44
CA ASN A 90 -6.74 -19.23 10.49
C ASN A 90 -5.42 -19.75 9.88
N THR A 91 -4.32 -19.06 10.18
CA THR A 91 -3.00 -19.33 9.60
C THR A 91 -1.91 -19.26 10.66
N ILE A 92 -1.21 -20.37 10.90
CA ILE A 92 -0.13 -20.45 11.89
C ILE A 92 1.13 -19.79 11.36
N GLY A 93 1.87 -19.08 12.21
CA GLY A 93 3.21 -18.54 11.96
C GLY A 93 3.27 -17.44 10.88
N VAL A 94 2.17 -16.76 10.60
CA VAL A 94 2.11 -15.61 9.65
C VAL A 94 2.41 -14.30 10.36
N TYR A 95 2.22 -14.25 11.68
CA TYR A 95 2.34 -13.03 12.48
C TYR A 95 3.68 -12.29 12.30
N PRO A 96 4.86 -12.94 12.37
CA PRO A 96 6.15 -12.25 12.22
C PRO A 96 6.37 -11.64 10.83
N SER A 97 5.77 -12.22 9.79
CA SER A 97 5.82 -11.69 8.44
C SER A 97 4.82 -10.56 8.23
N LEU A 98 3.63 -10.69 8.83
CA LEU A 98 2.58 -9.68 8.74
C LEU A 98 2.99 -8.38 9.42
N ILE A 99 3.65 -8.44 10.59
CA ILE A 99 4.13 -7.20 11.24
C ILE A 99 5.17 -6.48 10.39
N ARG A 100 6.12 -7.21 9.80
CA ARG A 100 7.11 -6.63 8.88
C ARG A 100 6.44 -6.05 7.64
N TYR A 101 5.43 -6.73 7.11
CA TYR A 101 4.62 -6.23 6.00
C TYR A 101 3.96 -4.89 6.33
N CYS A 102 3.21 -4.84 7.43
CA CYS A 102 2.51 -3.62 7.84
C CYS A 102 3.49 -2.48 8.14
N VAL A 103 4.58 -2.74 8.88
CA VAL A 103 5.57 -1.70 9.21
C VAL A 103 6.32 -1.20 7.98
N THR A 104 6.74 -2.10 7.07
CA THR A 104 7.39 -1.70 5.80
C THR A 104 6.50 -0.75 5.01
N ARG A 105 5.18 -1.05 4.94
CA ARG A 105 4.21 -0.18 4.28
C ARG A 105 4.12 1.19 4.94
N GLU A 106 4.06 1.25 6.26
CA GLU A 106 3.98 2.53 6.98
C GLU A 106 5.27 3.37 6.86
N VAL A 107 6.44 2.74 6.77
CA VAL A 107 7.70 3.43 6.46
C VAL A 107 7.64 4.06 5.07
N LEU A 108 7.10 3.36 4.07
CA LEU A 108 6.94 3.89 2.71
C LEU A 108 5.90 5.03 2.65
N LYS A 109 4.84 4.98 3.46
CA LYS A 109 3.92 6.12 3.62
C LYS A 109 4.61 7.34 4.25
N ALA A 110 5.51 7.10 5.21
CA ALA A 110 6.31 8.17 5.78
C ALA A 110 7.22 8.81 4.72
N ASP A 111 7.81 8.02 3.81
CA ASP A 111 8.56 8.53 2.65
C ASP A 111 7.71 9.40 1.73
N ASP A 112 6.49 8.97 1.39
CA ASP A 112 5.57 9.78 0.59
C ASP A 112 5.26 11.12 1.27
N TYR A 113 5.03 11.12 2.59
CA TYR A 113 4.79 12.34 3.37
C TYR A 113 6.01 13.26 3.40
N VAL A 114 7.20 12.73 3.66
CA VAL A 114 8.48 13.46 3.62
C VAL A 114 8.72 14.08 2.24
N GLY A 115 8.35 13.35 1.18
CA GLY A 115 8.38 13.81 -0.21
C GLY A 115 7.30 14.83 -0.56
N GLY A 116 6.49 15.31 0.38
CA GLY A 116 5.44 16.30 0.14
C GLY A 116 4.18 15.73 -0.52
N ASN A 117 3.97 14.42 -0.44
CA ASN A 117 2.83 13.70 -1.04
C ASN A 117 2.67 13.96 -2.54
N ILE A 118 3.79 14.12 -3.26
CA ILE A 118 3.80 14.43 -4.71
C ILE A 118 2.96 13.43 -5.52
N MET A 119 3.02 12.14 -5.18
CA MET A 119 2.22 11.11 -5.87
C MET A 119 0.72 11.32 -5.64
N LEU A 120 0.29 11.54 -4.40
CA LEU A 120 -1.12 11.79 -4.07
C LEU A 120 -1.64 13.01 -4.81
N ASN A 121 -0.92 14.13 -4.72
CA ASN A 121 -1.31 15.39 -5.32
C ASN A 121 -1.36 15.30 -6.85
N GLY A 122 -0.30 14.79 -7.47
CA GLY A 122 -0.24 14.62 -8.93
C GLY A 122 -1.31 13.65 -9.45
N THR A 123 -1.55 12.53 -8.74
CA THR A 123 -2.60 11.57 -9.11
C THR A 123 -3.98 12.21 -9.03
N ARG A 124 -4.26 12.99 -7.97
CA ARG A 124 -5.52 13.71 -7.80
C ARG A 124 -5.75 14.72 -8.93
N GLU A 125 -4.75 15.54 -9.23
CA GLU A 125 -4.81 16.53 -10.31
C GLU A 125 -5.03 15.86 -11.68
N HIS A 126 -4.35 14.75 -11.93
CA HIS A 126 -4.54 13.95 -13.15
C HIS A 126 -5.97 13.43 -13.27
N ILE A 127 -6.53 12.87 -12.19
CA ILE A 127 -7.91 12.39 -12.16
C ILE A 127 -8.91 13.51 -12.46
N LEU A 128 -8.75 14.67 -11.82
CA LEU A 128 -9.63 15.83 -12.03
C LEU A 128 -9.57 16.36 -13.47
N ARG A 129 -8.37 16.42 -14.05
CA ARG A 129 -8.16 17.01 -15.38
C ARG A 129 -8.55 16.05 -16.51
N ASP A 130 -8.14 14.79 -16.42
CA ASP A 130 -8.15 13.86 -17.56
C ASP A 130 -9.26 12.79 -17.44
N HIS A 131 -9.93 12.70 -16.29
CA HIS A 131 -10.98 11.70 -16.02
C HIS A 131 -12.26 12.26 -15.42
N ALA A 132 -12.59 13.51 -15.74
CA ALA A 132 -13.83 14.17 -15.32
C ALA A 132 -15.09 13.33 -15.63
N ASP A 133 -15.13 12.68 -16.80
CA ASP A 133 -16.25 11.83 -17.24
C ASP A 133 -16.50 10.63 -16.29
N LYS A 134 -15.42 10.06 -15.73
CA LYS A 134 -15.49 8.94 -14.80
C LYS A 134 -15.80 9.41 -13.40
N LEU A 135 -15.26 10.56 -13.00
CA LEU A 135 -15.60 11.20 -11.72
C LEU A 135 -17.09 11.54 -11.64
N GLU A 136 -17.67 12.13 -12.68
CA GLU A 136 -19.10 12.46 -12.73
C GLU A 136 -19.97 11.21 -12.56
N LYS A 137 -19.65 10.13 -13.29
CA LYS A 137 -20.33 8.84 -13.15
C LYS A 137 -20.15 8.24 -11.75
N GLY A 138 -18.94 8.31 -11.21
CA GLY A 138 -18.65 7.86 -9.85
C GLY A 138 -19.45 8.63 -8.80
N MET A 139 -19.58 9.95 -8.98
CA MET A 139 -20.34 10.82 -8.09
C MET A 139 -21.84 10.53 -8.15
N GLN A 140 -22.39 10.24 -9.34
CA GLN A 140 -23.78 9.79 -9.46
C GLN A 140 -24.05 8.50 -8.68
N ILE A 141 -23.09 7.55 -8.70
CA ILE A 141 -23.17 6.31 -7.91
C ILE A 141 -23.12 6.62 -6.42
N VAL A 142 -22.21 7.50 -5.97
CA VAL A 142 -22.10 7.92 -4.57
C VAL A 142 -23.42 8.51 -4.08
N ILE A 143 -24.01 9.45 -4.83
CA ILE A 143 -25.27 10.10 -4.48
C ILE A 143 -26.41 9.07 -4.42
N SER A 144 -26.47 8.16 -5.40
CA SER A 144 -27.52 7.14 -5.48
C SER A 144 -27.45 6.09 -4.37
N ASN A 145 -26.29 5.95 -3.70
CA ASN A 145 -26.08 5.04 -2.57
C ASN A 145 -25.97 5.78 -1.23
N GLU A 146 -26.50 7.01 -1.13
CA GLU A 146 -26.50 7.82 0.10
C GLU A 146 -25.08 8.10 0.66
N GLY A 147 -24.05 8.00 -0.17
CA GLY A 147 -22.66 8.26 0.21
C GLY A 147 -22.30 9.75 0.32
N GLY A 148 -23.23 10.64 -0.02
CA GLY A 148 -23.03 12.10 -0.09
C GLY A 148 -22.69 12.78 1.25
N GLU A 149 -22.92 12.10 2.38
CA GLU A 149 -22.48 12.59 3.70
C GLU A 149 -20.94 12.59 3.83
N TYR A 150 -20.26 11.67 3.15
CA TYR A 150 -18.81 11.45 3.27
C TYR A 150 -18.00 11.95 2.08
N ILE A 151 -18.62 12.04 0.90
CA ILE A 151 -18.00 12.51 -0.35
C ILE A 151 -18.93 13.57 -0.92
N LYS A 152 -18.55 14.85 -0.81
CA LYS A 152 -19.44 15.98 -1.08
C LYS A 152 -19.38 16.44 -2.52
N ASP A 153 -18.23 16.28 -3.16
CA ASP A 153 -17.97 16.78 -4.51
C ASP A 153 -16.96 15.89 -5.27
N LEU A 154 -16.64 16.32 -6.50
CA LEU A 154 -15.69 15.62 -7.36
C LEU A 154 -14.25 15.67 -6.82
N GLU A 155 -13.90 16.69 -6.04
CA GLU A 155 -12.56 16.80 -5.43
C GLU A 155 -12.38 15.79 -4.32
N ASP A 156 -13.38 15.62 -3.45
CA ASP A 156 -13.41 14.58 -2.42
C ASP A 156 -13.28 13.18 -3.04
N LEU A 157 -14.02 12.93 -4.13
CA LEU A 157 -13.97 11.66 -4.83
C LEU A 157 -12.61 11.43 -5.51
N ALA A 158 -12.05 12.44 -6.16
CA ALA A 158 -10.73 12.37 -6.78
C ALA A 158 -9.63 12.14 -5.74
N TYR A 159 -9.68 12.84 -4.60
CA TYR A 159 -8.76 12.63 -3.48
C TYR A 159 -8.86 11.20 -2.97
N LEU A 160 -10.07 10.68 -2.81
CA LEU A 160 -10.31 9.31 -2.36
C LEU A 160 -9.71 8.27 -3.32
N TRP A 161 -9.87 8.44 -4.63
CA TRP A 161 -9.30 7.56 -5.65
C TRP A 161 -7.78 7.67 -5.73
N ALA A 162 -7.24 8.89 -5.66
CA ALA A 162 -5.80 9.13 -5.60
C ALA A 162 -5.17 8.46 -4.38
N ASN A 163 -5.82 8.58 -3.21
CA ASN A 163 -5.37 7.93 -2.00
C ASN A 163 -5.38 6.40 -2.12
N GLN A 164 -6.38 5.81 -2.80
CA GLN A 164 -6.35 4.35 -3.07
C GLN A 164 -5.18 3.95 -3.95
N TYR A 165 -4.91 4.71 -5.00
CA TYR A 165 -3.78 4.44 -5.88
C TYR A 165 -2.46 4.43 -5.11
N VAL A 166 -2.22 5.47 -4.29
CA VAL A 166 -1.02 5.57 -3.44
C VAL A 166 -0.92 4.41 -2.46
N GLU A 167 -2.02 4.01 -1.82
CA GLU A 167 -2.05 2.84 -0.94
C GLU A 167 -1.69 1.55 -1.70
N MET A 168 -2.24 1.34 -2.90
CA MET A 168 -1.90 0.18 -3.72
C MET A 168 -0.42 0.16 -4.11
N VAL A 169 0.15 1.32 -4.44
CA VAL A 169 1.57 1.48 -4.74
C VAL A 169 2.42 1.13 -3.53
N ASN A 170 2.08 1.62 -2.34
CA ASN A 170 2.82 1.31 -1.12
C ASN A 170 2.73 -0.17 -0.72
N HIS A 171 1.58 -0.80 -0.97
CA HIS A 171 1.43 -2.25 -0.86
C HIS A 171 2.37 -2.99 -1.82
N TYR A 172 2.41 -2.61 -3.10
CA TYR A 172 3.28 -3.24 -4.09
C TYR A 172 4.78 -3.03 -3.79
N LYS A 173 5.20 -1.80 -3.44
CA LYS A 173 6.56 -1.51 -3.02
C LYS A 173 6.97 -2.38 -1.82
N SER A 174 6.09 -2.50 -0.82
CA SER A 174 6.32 -3.38 0.35
C SER A 174 6.49 -4.85 -0.07
N TYR A 175 5.63 -5.34 -0.97
CA TYR A 175 5.73 -6.68 -1.50
C TYR A 175 7.06 -6.92 -2.22
N VAL A 176 7.52 -5.99 -3.07
CA VAL A 176 8.80 -6.10 -3.78
C VAL A 176 9.98 -6.16 -2.81
N VAL A 177 10.02 -5.27 -1.80
CA VAL A 177 11.07 -5.26 -0.77
C VAL A 177 11.10 -6.61 -0.04
N LEU A 178 9.97 -7.05 0.48
CA LEU A 178 9.92 -8.26 1.31
C LEU A 178 10.10 -9.54 0.50
N ARG A 179 9.74 -9.54 -0.78
CA ARG A 179 9.96 -10.65 -1.71
C ARG A 179 11.45 -10.81 -2.02
N HIS A 180 12.17 -9.71 -2.24
CA HIS A 180 13.63 -9.70 -2.40
C HIS A 180 14.34 -10.31 -1.18
N HIS A 181 13.84 -9.99 0.01
CA HIS A 181 14.34 -10.54 1.28
C HIS A 181 13.79 -11.93 1.64
N LYS A 182 12.99 -12.56 0.75
CA LYS A 182 12.42 -13.90 0.91
C LYS A 182 11.67 -14.07 2.24
N ILE A 183 10.89 -13.07 2.64
CA ILE A 183 10.11 -13.14 3.89
C ILE A 183 9.14 -14.34 3.82
N PRO A 184 9.14 -15.22 4.84
CA PRO A 184 8.26 -16.39 4.84
C PRO A 184 6.78 -16.00 4.72
N LYS A 185 5.98 -16.77 3.99
CA LYS A 185 4.51 -16.57 3.86
C LYS A 185 4.09 -15.19 3.30
N LEU A 186 5.01 -14.46 2.67
CA LEU A 186 4.68 -13.20 2.03
C LEU A 186 3.61 -13.36 0.94
N ASP A 187 3.70 -14.40 0.11
CA ASP A 187 2.69 -14.62 -0.95
C ASP A 187 1.31 -14.92 -0.37
N LEU A 188 1.24 -15.57 0.80
CA LEU A 188 -0.03 -15.74 1.51
C LEU A 188 -0.61 -14.39 1.93
N ILE A 189 0.22 -13.53 2.54
CA ILE A 189 -0.17 -12.17 2.95
C ILE A 189 -0.61 -11.36 1.73
N TRP A 190 0.13 -11.43 0.63
CA TRP A 190 -0.19 -10.75 -0.63
C TRP A 190 -1.52 -11.22 -1.21
N ASN A 191 -1.78 -12.53 -1.20
CA ASN A 191 -3.01 -13.12 -1.71
C ASN A 191 -4.24 -12.74 -0.86
N LEU A 192 -4.09 -12.46 0.44
CA LEU A 192 -5.19 -11.96 1.27
C LEU A 192 -5.73 -10.59 0.79
N LEU A 193 -4.94 -9.85 0.01
CA LEU A 193 -5.32 -8.56 -0.57
C LEU A 193 -5.98 -8.69 -1.96
N LYS A 194 -6.13 -9.91 -2.49
CA LYS A 194 -6.71 -10.14 -3.81
C LYS A 194 -8.20 -9.77 -3.87
N ASP A 195 -8.93 -10.05 -2.80
CA ASP A 195 -10.39 -9.85 -2.73
C ASP A 195 -10.79 -8.41 -2.38
N GLU A 196 -9.82 -7.49 -2.32
CA GLU A 196 -10.07 -6.08 -2.03
C GLU A 196 -10.65 -5.35 -3.23
N LEU A 197 -11.50 -4.36 -2.98
CA LEU A 197 -12.17 -3.56 -4.02
C LEU A 197 -11.16 -2.94 -5.00
N PHE A 198 -10.01 -2.51 -4.48
CA PHE A 198 -8.87 -2.02 -5.25
C PHE A 198 -7.64 -2.84 -4.92
N SER A 199 -7.58 -4.06 -5.43
CA SER A 199 -6.50 -4.99 -5.09
C SER A 199 -5.13 -4.50 -5.59
N PRO A 200 -4.12 -4.41 -4.71
CA PRO A 200 -2.76 -4.06 -5.12
C PRO A 200 -2.11 -5.16 -5.99
N THR A 201 -2.72 -6.35 -6.06
CA THR A 201 -2.31 -7.44 -6.96
C THR A 201 -2.45 -7.08 -8.45
N ILE A 202 -3.18 -6.00 -8.78
CA ILE A 202 -3.15 -5.37 -10.11
C ILE A 202 -1.71 -5.10 -10.55
N PHE A 203 -0.84 -4.65 -9.64
CA PHE A 203 0.56 -4.41 -9.96
C PHE A 203 1.34 -5.70 -10.25
N THR A 204 0.90 -6.86 -9.76
CA THR A 204 1.46 -8.16 -10.19
C THR A 204 1.06 -8.50 -11.61
N CYS A 205 -0.17 -8.16 -12.04
CA CYS A 205 -0.59 -8.28 -13.43
C CYS A 205 0.27 -7.39 -14.35
N LEU A 206 0.46 -6.13 -13.97
CA LEU A 206 1.34 -5.20 -14.69
C LEU A 206 2.80 -5.69 -14.68
N GLU A 207 3.29 -6.20 -13.55
CA GLU A 207 4.64 -6.75 -13.41
C GLU A 207 4.89 -7.92 -14.35
N ASN A 208 3.91 -8.83 -14.51
CA ASN A 208 4.05 -9.97 -15.43
C ASN A 208 4.19 -9.54 -16.90
N HIS A 209 3.66 -8.37 -17.26
CA HIS A 209 3.72 -7.84 -18.61
C HIS A 209 4.94 -6.93 -18.85
N PHE A 210 5.20 -6.00 -17.92
CA PHE A 210 6.24 -4.96 -18.07
C PHE A 210 7.54 -5.26 -17.33
N GLY A 211 7.56 -6.29 -16.48
CA GLY A 211 8.61 -6.54 -15.49
C GLY A 211 8.58 -5.56 -14.33
N THR A 212 9.26 -5.91 -13.22
CA THR A 212 9.30 -5.09 -11.99
C THR A 212 9.77 -3.66 -12.28
N ARG A 213 10.82 -3.51 -13.10
CA ARG A 213 11.38 -2.20 -13.48
C ARG A 213 10.40 -1.36 -14.28
N GLY A 214 9.60 -1.98 -15.16
CA GLY A 214 8.55 -1.30 -15.91
C GLY A 214 7.47 -0.73 -14.98
N VAL A 215 7.05 -1.51 -13.98
CA VAL A 215 6.09 -1.03 -12.97
C VAL A 215 6.65 0.13 -12.15
N PHE A 216 7.92 0.06 -11.72
CA PHE A 216 8.54 1.19 -11.02
C PHE A 216 8.67 2.44 -11.90
N ASN A 217 8.95 2.27 -13.19
CA ASN A 217 8.96 3.40 -14.14
C ASN A 217 7.57 4.06 -14.24
N ILE A 218 6.48 3.28 -14.24
CA ILE A 218 5.11 3.82 -14.15
C ILE A 218 4.95 4.60 -12.85
N ILE A 219 5.30 3.98 -11.71
CA ILE A 219 5.12 4.58 -10.38
C ILE A 219 5.88 5.91 -10.22
N THR A 220 7.09 6.02 -10.75
CA THR A 220 7.95 7.21 -10.51
C THR A 220 7.92 8.23 -11.64
N ASN A 221 7.94 7.79 -12.90
CA ASN A 221 8.12 8.70 -14.04
C ASN A 221 6.77 9.14 -14.65
N MET A 222 5.68 8.43 -14.31
CA MET A 222 4.33 8.78 -14.77
C MET A 222 3.48 9.42 -13.67
N ILE A 223 4.09 9.92 -12.59
CA ILE A 223 3.37 10.70 -11.58
C ILE A 223 2.67 11.89 -12.25
N GLY A 224 1.39 12.09 -11.96
CA GLY A 224 0.57 13.13 -12.58
C GLY A 224 0.09 12.81 -14.01
N ARG A 225 0.34 11.58 -14.48
CA ARG A 225 -0.09 11.07 -15.79
C ARG A 225 -0.67 9.64 -15.73
N TYR A 226 -0.59 8.99 -14.58
CA TYR A 226 -1.07 7.64 -14.35
C TYR A 226 -1.73 7.58 -12.98
N CYS A 227 -2.91 6.95 -12.92
CA CYS A 227 -3.66 6.78 -11.68
C CYS A 227 -4.32 5.40 -11.60
N LEU A 228 -5.22 5.25 -10.63
CA LEU A 228 -6.04 4.07 -10.44
C LEU A 228 -6.79 3.66 -11.72
N ILE A 229 -7.27 4.63 -12.49
CA ILE A 229 -8.09 4.39 -13.68
C ILE A 229 -7.26 3.75 -14.79
N GLU A 230 -6.05 4.27 -15.07
CA GLU A 230 -5.13 3.64 -16.02
C GLU A 230 -4.72 2.23 -15.54
N ALA A 231 -4.39 2.07 -14.24
CA ALA A 231 -4.03 0.76 -13.69
C ALA A 231 -5.11 -0.29 -13.92
N LEU A 232 -6.38 0.07 -13.68
CA LEU A 232 -7.53 -0.81 -13.92
C LEU A 232 -7.74 -1.08 -15.42
N SER A 233 -7.61 -0.05 -16.26
CA SER A 233 -7.79 -0.20 -17.71
C SER A 233 -6.71 -1.09 -18.33
N GLU A 234 -5.44 -0.89 -17.98
CA GLU A 234 -4.31 -1.66 -18.49
C GLU A 234 -4.35 -3.11 -18.00
N SER A 235 -4.59 -3.33 -16.71
CA SER A 235 -4.69 -4.70 -16.19
C SER A 235 -5.82 -5.47 -16.85
N LYS A 236 -6.97 -4.84 -17.13
CA LYS A 236 -8.06 -5.45 -17.89
C LYS A 236 -7.62 -5.82 -19.31
N LYS A 237 -6.97 -4.91 -20.05
CA LYS A 237 -6.47 -5.19 -21.41
C LYS A 237 -5.50 -6.36 -21.43
N ILE A 238 -4.56 -6.42 -20.48
CA ILE A 238 -3.58 -7.51 -20.37
C ILE A 238 -4.29 -8.85 -20.11
N LEU A 239 -5.30 -8.86 -19.23
CA LEU A 239 -6.09 -10.07 -18.95
C LEU A 239 -6.86 -10.53 -20.20
N ASP A 240 -7.52 -9.60 -20.90
CA ASP A 240 -8.27 -9.90 -22.12
C ASP A 240 -7.35 -10.49 -23.22
N GLU A 241 -6.17 -9.89 -23.44
CA GLU A 241 -5.17 -10.39 -24.39
C GLU A 241 -4.67 -11.80 -24.03
N ASN A 242 -4.49 -12.08 -22.73
CA ASN A 242 -4.04 -13.40 -22.29
C ASN A 242 -5.13 -14.45 -22.48
N VAL A 243 -6.40 -14.14 -22.20
CA VAL A 243 -7.51 -15.06 -22.47
C VAL A 243 -7.60 -15.39 -23.96
N SER A 244 -7.46 -14.40 -24.85
CA SER A 244 -7.50 -14.64 -26.29
C SER A 244 -6.38 -15.57 -26.79
N LYS A 245 -5.23 -15.65 -26.11
CA LYS A 245 -4.13 -16.57 -26.47
C LYS A 245 -4.40 -18.04 -26.12
N TYR A 246 -5.32 -18.31 -25.19
CA TYR A 246 -5.67 -19.68 -24.76
C TYR A 246 -6.96 -20.21 -25.41
N VAL A 247 -7.64 -19.41 -26.22
CA VAL A 247 -8.85 -19.79 -26.97
C VAL A 247 -8.51 -20.12 -28.44
N ILE A 248 -7.25 -20.46 -28.72
CA ILE A 248 -6.76 -20.92 -30.04
C ILE A 248 -6.45 -22.42 -29.97
#